data_AF-A0A519YDN4-F1
#
_entry.id   AF-A0A519YDN4-F1
#
_cell.length_a   1.000
_cell.length_b   1.000
_cell.length_c   1.000
_cell.angle_alpha   90.00
_cell.angle_beta   90.00
_cell.angle_gamma   90.00
#
_symmetry.space_group_name_H-M   'P 1'
#
loop_
_entity.id
_entity.type
_entity.pdbx_description
1 polymer ?
#
loop_
_entity_poly.entity_id
_entity_poly.type
_entity_poly.pdbx_seq_one_letter_code
_entity_poly.pdbx_strand_id
1 'polypeptide(L)'
;MTTSSPTYAAWQKLPDNALGHALFSIGMCLRVPYFGSILPRVVEMRPGRCEVRAPKWWGVRNHLGTFHAIAACNLAEAAMGMLSEATVPATHRWIPKSMTVDYLTKANGPLRAVAELTDLPDFDAIAEGTDVVVPVRIFDGRGVEVVHADITTWVTPR
;
A
#
# COMPACT_ATOMS: atom_id res chain seq x y z
N MET A 1 -22.16 12.01 6.45
CA MET A 1 -21.64 10.71 5.99
C MET A 1 -20.37 11.01 5.21
N THR A 2 -19.20 10.74 5.79
CA THR A 2 -17.93 10.85 5.09
C THR A 2 -17.96 9.89 3.92
N THR A 3 -18.03 10.42 2.70
CA THR A 3 -17.99 9.61 1.51
C THR A 3 -16.58 9.01 1.41
N SER A 4 -16.50 7.68 1.34
CA SER A 4 -15.23 6.97 1.10
C SER A 4 -14.74 7.20 -0.32
N SER A 5 -13.46 6.96 -0.59
CA SER A 5 -12.95 7.02 -1.96
C SER A 5 -13.69 6.01 -2.88
N PRO A 6 -13.78 6.26 -4.19
CA PRO A 6 -14.34 5.30 -5.14
C PRO A 6 -13.60 3.95 -5.11
N THR A 7 -12.30 3.97 -4.85
CA THR A 7 -11.46 2.77 -4.74
C THR A 7 -11.87 1.93 -3.52
N TYR A 8 -12.01 2.56 -2.34
CA TYR A 8 -12.44 1.83 -1.14
C TYR A 8 -13.89 1.34 -1.23
N ALA A 9 -14.77 2.13 -1.84
CA ALA A 9 -16.15 1.71 -2.10
C ALA A 9 -16.22 0.50 -3.05
N ALA A 10 -15.31 0.40 -4.04
CA ALA A 10 -15.21 -0.76 -4.91
C ALA A 10 -14.70 -2.00 -4.16
N TRP A 11 -13.72 -1.84 -3.26
CA TRP A 11 -13.26 -2.92 -2.37
C TRP A 11 -14.41 -3.48 -1.53
N GLN A 12 -15.18 -2.62 -0.86
CA GLN A 12 -16.29 -3.02 0.02
C GLN A 12 -17.44 -3.74 -0.71
N LYS A 13 -17.58 -3.55 -2.02
CA LYS A 13 -18.61 -4.22 -2.83
C LYS A 13 -18.22 -5.63 -3.26
N LEU A 14 -16.94 -5.97 -3.22
CA LEU A 14 -16.45 -7.28 -3.62
C LEU A 14 -16.54 -8.27 -2.45
N PRO A 15 -16.75 -9.57 -2.72
CA PRO A 15 -16.73 -10.57 -1.66
C PRO A 15 -15.39 -10.59 -0.93
N ASP A 16 -15.42 -10.68 0.39
CA ASP A 16 -14.21 -10.78 1.22
C ASP A 16 -13.63 -12.22 1.17
N ASN A 17 -13.08 -12.57 0.01
CA ASN A 17 -12.46 -13.86 -0.24
C ASN A 17 -11.38 -13.75 -1.31
N ALA A 18 -10.74 -14.89 -1.58
CA ALA A 18 -9.63 -14.96 -2.53
C ALA A 18 -9.97 -14.40 -3.93
N LEU A 19 -11.17 -14.65 -4.44
CA LEU A 19 -11.60 -14.20 -5.77
C LEU A 19 -11.88 -12.70 -5.79
N GLY A 20 -12.60 -12.18 -4.78
CA GLY A 20 -12.88 -10.75 -4.68
C GLY A 20 -11.60 -9.92 -4.56
N HIS A 21 -10.67 -10.37 -3.72
CA HIS A 21 -9.34 -9.75 -3.59
C HIS A 21 -8.54 -9.76 -4.90
N ALA A 22 -8.62 -10.84 -5.67
CA ALA A 22 -7.96 -10.93 -6.96
C ALA A 22 -8.58 -9.99 -8.00
N LEU A 23 -9.92 -9.95 -8.10
CA LEU A 23 -10.64 -9.04 -8.99
C LEU A 23 -10.33 -7.58 -8.66
N PHE A 24 -10.31 -7.22 -7.38
CA PHE A 24 -9.92 -5.89 -6.93
C PHE A 24 -8.49 -5.54 -7.37
N SER A 25 -7.55 -6.45 -7.12
CA SER A 25 -6.14 -6.23 -7.44
C SER A 25 -5.89 -6.09 -8.94
N ILE A 26 -6.64 -6.81 -9.79
CA ILE A 26 -6.65 -6.62 -11.24
C ILE A 26 -7.15 -5.23 -11.58
N GLY A 27 -8.29 -4.80 -11.02
CA GLY A 27 -8.83 -3.46 -11.23
C GLY A 27 -7.86 -2.34 -10.82
N MET A 28 -7.20 -2.51 -9.67
CA MET A 28 -6.14 -1.62 -9.19
C MET A 28 -4.99 -1.53 -10.21
N CYS A 29 -4.51 -2.66 -10.72
CA CYS A 29 -3.43 -2.68 -11.72
C CYS A 29 -3.87 -2.11 -13.07
N LEU A 30 -5.15 -2.24 -13.46
CA LEU A 30 -5.65 -1.58 -14.67
C LEU A 30 -5.67 -0.05 -14.52
N ARG A 31 -5.95 0.45 -13.31
CA ARG A 31 -5.94 1.88 -13.00
C ARG A 31 -4.52 2.44 -12.82
N VAL A 32 -3.62 1.68 -12.23
CA VAL A 32 -2.20 2.04 -12.02
C VAL A 32 -1.31 0.93 -12.59
N PRO A 33 -1.04 0.96 -13.91
CA PRO A 33 -0.35 -0.14 -14.62
C PRO A 33 1.00 -0.56 -14.03
N TYR A 34 1.75 0.38 -13.46
CA TYR A 34 3.07 0.10 -12.91
C TYR A 34 3.02 -0.87 -11.71
N PHE A 35 1.92 -0.89 -10.94
CA PHE A 35 1.73 -1.88 -9.88
C PHE A 35 1.70 -3.31 -10.44
N GLY A 36 1.21 -3.51 -11.67
CA GLY A 36 1.19 -4.83 -12.31
C GLY A 36 2.57 -5.51 -12.41
N SER A 37 3.67 -4.73 -12.38
CA SER A 37 5.04 -5.25 -12.44
C SER A 37 5.42 -6.15 -11.24
N ILE A 38 4.75 -6.01 -10.09
CA ILE A 38 5.03 -6.81 -8.89
C ILE A 38 3.97 -7.88 -8.60
N LEU A 39 2.97 -8.02 -9.48
CA LEU A 39 1.81 -8.92 -9.30
C LEU A 39 1.18 -8.79 -7.90
N PRO A 40 0.82 -7.57 -7.45
CA PRO A 40 0.39 -7.31 -6.10
C PRO A 40 -1.01 -7.86 -5.90
N ARG A 41 -1.29 -8.29 -4.67
CA ARG A 41 -2.61 -8.72 -4.21
C ARG A 41 -2.96 -8.03 -2.92
N VAL A 42 -3.94 -7.14 -2.95
CA VAL A 42 -4.53 -6.55 -1.74
C VAL A 42 -5.33 -7.63 -1.02
N VAL A 43 -5.02 -7.87 0.25
CA VAL A 43 -5.67 -8.91 1.07
C VAL A 43 -6.40 -8.35 2.28
N GLU A 44 -6.10 -7.10 2.65
CA GLU A 44 -6.86 -6.35 3.64
C GLU A 44 -6.83 -4.86 3.27
N MET A 45 -7.97 -4.19 3.40
CA MET A 45 -8.09 -2.75 3.19
C MET A 45 -9.21 -2.24 4.11
N ARG A 46 -8.87 -1.34 5.03
CA ARG A 46 -9.79 -0.69 5.96
C ARG A 46 -9.18 0.63 6.45
N PRO A 47 -9.96 1.55 7.04
CA PRO A 47 -9.41 2.75 7.65
C PRO A 47 -8.25 2.40 8.61
N GLY A 48 -7.12 3.07 8.41
CA GLY A 48 -5.89 2.91 9.19
C GLY A 48 -5.04 1.68 8.86
N ARG A 49 -5.46 0.77 7.96
CA ARG A 49 -4.65 -0.43 7.66
C ARG A 49 -4.87 -0.99 6.25
N CYS A 50 -3.77 -1.36 5.60
CA CYS A 50 -3.78 -2.16 4.38
C CYS A 50 -2.68 -3.22 4.38
N GLU A 51 -3.01 -4.42 3.88
CA GLU A 51 -2.05 -5.49 3.63
C GLU A 51 -2.04 -5.85 2.13
N VAL A 52 -0.84 -5.90 1.55
CA VAL A 52 -0.61 -6.27 0.15
C VAL A 52 0.46 -7.35 0.07
N ARG A 53 0.24 -8.37 -0.76
CA ARG A 53 1.18 -9.47 -0.98
C ARG A 53 1.73 -9.42 -2.41
N ALA A 54 2.99 -9.82 -2.58
CA ALA A 54 3.59 -9.98 -3.91
C ALA A 54 4.38 -11.29 -3.99
N PRO A 55 4.20 -12.10 -5.05
CA PRO A 55 5.00 -13.28 -5.27
C PRO A 55 6.41 -12.89 -5.74
N LYS A 56 7.41 -13.72 -5.41
CA LYS A 56 8.72 -13.65 -6.07
C LYS A 56 8.64 -14.38 -7.42
N TRP A 57 8.79 -13.63 -8.50
CA TRP A 57 8.84 -14.16 -9.86
C TRP A 57 10.01 -13.56 -10.63
N TRP A 58 10.30 -14.03 -11.85
CA TRP A 58 11.50 -13.62 -12.57
C TRP A 58 11.57 -12.12 -12.85
N GLY A 59 10.43 -11.45 -13.06
CA GLY A 59 10.36 -10.01 -13.34
C GLY A 59 10.70 -9.09 -12.15
N VAL A 60 10.75 -9.62 -10.92
CA VAL A 60 11.07 -8.85 -9.71
C VAL A 60 12.37 -9.31 -9.04
N ARG A 61 13.24 -10.00 -9.78
CA ARG A 61 14.55 -10.42 -9.25
C ARG A 61 15.59 -9.33 -9.43
N ASN A 62 16.49 -9.19 -8.47
CA ASN A 62 17.75 -8.48 -8.67
C ASN A 62 18.85 -9.43 -9.18
N HIS A 63 20.04 -8.87 -9.39
CA HIS A 63 21.24 -9.60 -9.84
C HIS A 63 21.70 -10.71 -8.88
N LEU A 64 21.22 -10.73 -7.64
CA LEU A 64 21.46 -11.80 -6.65
C LEU A 64 20.34 -12.86 -6.64
N GLY A 65 19.36 -12.75 -7.54
CA GLY A 65 18.21 -13.65 -7.57
C GLY A 65 17.25 -13.49 -6.39
N THR A 66 17.33 -12.40 -5.61
CA THR A 66 16.42 -12.05 -4.51
C THR A 66 15.36 -11.05 -4.97
N PHE A 67 14.33 -10.79 -4.16
CA PHE A 67 13.31 -9.78 -4.47
C PHE A 67 13.97 -8.40 -4.61
N HIS A 68 13.72 -7.72 -5.73
CA HIS A 68 14.39 -6.48 -6.10
C HIS A 68 14.01 -5.35 -5.16
N ALA A 69 15.00 -4.55 -4.75
CA ALA A 69 14.84 -3.43 -3.81
C ALA A 69 13.72 -2.46 -4.24
N ILE A 70 13.76 -2.00 -5.50
CA ILE A 70 12.72 -1.11 -6.06
C ILE A 70 11.36 -1.80 -6.25
N ALA A 71 11.33 -3.12 -6.45
CA ALA A 71 10.06 -3.86 -6.48
C ALA A 71 9.44 -3.92 -5.08
N ALA A 72 10.26 -4.01 -4.03
CA ALA A 72 9.79 -3.89 -2.64
C ALA A 72 9.29 -2.48 -2.34
N CYS A 73 9.94 -1.43 -2.87
CA CYS A 73 9.42 -0.06 -2.78
C CYS A 73 8.06 0.07 -3.49
N ASN A 74 7.91 -0.52 -4.68
CA ASN A 74 6.62 -0.53 -5.38
C ASN A 74 5.52 -1.25 -4.58
N LEU A 75 5.89 -2.31 -3.84
CA LEU A 75 4.98 -3.00 -2.93
C LEU A 75 4.61 -2.13 -1.71
N ALA A 76 5.57 -1.38 -1.16
CA ALA A 76 5.31 -0.43 -0.09
C ALA A 76 4.34 0.68 -0.53
N GLU A 77 4.60 1.26 -1.70
CA GLU A 77 3.78 2.30 -2.32
C GLU A 77 2.35 1.81 -2.57
N ALA A 78 2.18 0.59 -3.08
CA ALA A 78 0.86 -0.01 -3.26
C ALA A 78 0.09 -0.15 -1.94
N ALA A 79 0.75 -0.61 -0.87
CA ALA A 79 0.13 -0.76 0.45
C ALA A 79 -0.24 0.59 1.07
N MET A 80 0.66 1.57 1.03
CA MET A 80 0.39 2.94 1.50
C MET A 80 -0.75 3.58 0.70
N GLY A 81 -0.74 3.44 -0.62
CA GLY A 81 -1.76 4.05 -1.48
C GLY A 81 -3.15 3.48 -1.21
N MET A 82 -3.26 2.16 -1.06
CA MET A 82 -4.54 1.52 -0.70
C MET A 82 -4.97 1.86 0.73
N LEU A 83 -4.04 2.01 1.69
CA LEU A 83 -4.37 2.55 3.00
C LEU A 83 -4.95 3.97 2.89
N SER A 84 -4.32 4.84 2.09
CA SER A 84 -4.74 6.22 1.91
C SER A 84 -6.13 6.31 1.26
N GLU A 85 -6.41 5.49 0.24
CA GLU A 85 -7.74 5.35 -0.36
C GLU A 85 -8.81 4.88 0.65
N ALA A 86 -8.45 4.03 1.61
CA ALA A 86 -9.37 3.54 2.64
C ALA A 86 -9.60 4.53 3.79
N THR A 87 -8.65 5.42 4.03
CA THR A 87 -8.56 6.21 5.27
C THR A 87 -8.88 7.67 5.05
N VAL A 88 -8.37 8.27 3.97
CA VAL A 88 -8.56 9.69 3.68
C VAL A 88 -10.00 9.90 3.18
N PRO A 89 -10.80 10.76 3.84
CA PRO A 89 -12.18 11.01 3.43
C PRO A 89 -12.23 11.70 2.06
N ALA A 90 -13.31 11.54 1.31
CA ALA A 90 -13.43 12.15 -0.02
C ALA A 90 -13.49 13.69 0.00
N THR A 91 -13.66 14.32 1.16
CA THR A 91 -13.47 15.78 1.34
C THR A 91 -12.02 16.21 1.17
N HIS A 92 -11.08 15.27 1.21
CA HIS A 92 -9.65 15.48 1.08
C HIS A 92 -9.09 14.77 -0.16
N ARG A 93 -7.88 15.16 -0.53
CA ARG A 93 -7.01 14.47 -1.49
C ARG A 93 -5.66 14.21 -0.83
N TRP A 94 -4.96 13.21 -1.33
CA TRP A 94 -3.64 12.84 -0.85
C TRP A 94 -2.69 12.66 -2.04
N ILE A 95 -1.39 12.90 -1.81
CA ILE A 95 -0.34 12.62 -2.79
C ILE A 95 0.98 12.26 -2.08
N PRO A 96 1.71 11.21 -2.51
CA PRO A 96 3.04 10.91 -1.98
C PRO A 96 4.02 12.06 -2.26
N LYS A 97 4.79 12.47 -1.25
CA LYS A 97 5.83 13.52 -1.32
C LYS A 97 7.24 12.95 -1.26
N SER A 98 7.46 11.96 -0.41
CA SER A 98 8.77 11.33 -0.22
C SER A 98 8.61 9.93 0.35
N MET A 99 9.67 9.14 0.22
CA MET A 99 9.75 7.80 0.77
C MET A 99 11.19 7.56 1.24
N THR A 100 11.35 7.17 2.51
CA THR A 100 12.62 6.68 3.08
C THR A 100 12.49 5.18 3.26
N VAL A 101 13.50 4.42 2.83
CA VAL A 101 13.46 2.95 2.83
C VAL A 101 14.74 2.36 3.42
N ASP A 102 14.58 1.45 4.38
CA ASP A 102 15.64 0.64 4.94
C ASP A 102 15.55 -0.80 4.45
N TYR A 103 16.62 -1.29 3.83
CA TYR A 103 16.75 -2.69 3.42
C TYR A 103 17.43 -3.51 4.52
N LEU A 104 16.61 -4.09 5.41
CA LEU A 104 17.08 -4.72 6.66
C LEU A 104 17.78 -6.06 6.41
N THR A 105 17.22 -6.90 5.53
CA THR A 105 17.83 -8.17 5.15
C THR A 105 17.32 -8.67 3.79
N LYS A 106 17.96 -9.71 3.25
CA LYS A 106 17.67 -10.22 1.91
C LYS A 106 16.28 -10.86 1.84
N ALA A 107 15.46 -10.41 0.88
CA ALA A 107 14.15 -10.96 0.57
C ALA A 107 14.24 -12.16 -0.39
N ASN A 108 14.26 -13.37 0.15
CA ASN A 108 14.47 -14.59 -0.65
C ASN A 108 13.21 -15.17 -1.31
N GLY A 109 12.02 -14.76 -0.88
CA GLY A 109 10.74 -15.35 -1.28
C GLY A 109 9.63 -14.31 -1.51
N PRO A 110 8.36 -14.74 -1.49
CA PRO A 110 7.23 -13.81 -1.57
C PRO A 110 7.23 -12.86 -0.37
N LEU A 111 6.66 -11.68 -0.57
CA LEU A 111 6.63 -10.61 0.42
C LEU A 111 5.20 -10.21 0.79
N ARG A 112 5.05 -9.71 2.02
CA ARG A 112 3.81 -9.17 2.58
C ARG A 112 4.10 -7.79 3.15
N ALA A 113 3.57 -6.74 2.55
CA ALA A 113 3.64 -5.38 3.06
C ALA A 113 2.40 -5.06 3.90
N VAL A 114 2.62 -4.42 5.04
CA VAL A 114 1.58 -3.92 5.94
C VAL A 114 1.81 -2.43 6.11
N ALA A 115 0.89 -1.62 5.59
CA ALA A 115 0.81 -0.20 5.87
C ALA A 115 -0.19 -0.01 7.01
N GLU A 116 0.18 0.73 8.06
CA GLU A 116 -0.66 0.88 9.25
C GLU A 116 -0.47 2.26 9.89
N LEU A 117 -1.57 2.99 10.06
CA LEU A 117 -1.63 4.21 10.86
C LEU A 117 -2.36 3.87 12.16
N THR A 118 -1.61 3.81 13.26
CA THR A 118 -2.19 3.53 14.58
C THR A 118 -3.09 4.66 15.06
N ASP A 119 -2.67 5.90 14.77
CA ASP A 119 -3.44 7.11 15.06
C ASP A 119 -3.83 7.80 13.75
N LEU A 120 -5.13 7.99 13.53
CA LEU A 120 -5.63 8.68 12.36
C LEU A 120 -5.61 10.19 12.58
N PRO A 121 -5.20 10.99 11.56
CA PRO A 121 -5.34 12.44 11.62
C PRO A 121 -6.80 12.85 11.83
N ASP A 122 -7.02 13.93 12.59
CA ASP A 122 -8.30 14.63 12.55
C ASP A 122 -8.39 15.38 11.22
N PHE A 123 -9.01 14.73 10.23
CA PHE A 123 -9.12 15.29 8.89
C PHE A 123 -9.92 16.59 8.86
N ASP A 124 -10.89 16.80 9.75
CA ASP A 124 -11.70 18.02 9.77
C ASP A 124 -10.90 19.24 10.27
N ALA A 125 -9.80 19.01 11.00
CA ALA A 125 -8.88 20.04 11.44
C ALA A 125 -7.85 20.46 10.38
N ILE A 126 -7.75 19.77 9.24
CA ILE A 126 -6.77 20.07 8.19
C ILE A 126 -7.31 21.21 7.31
N ALA A 127 -6.79 22.42 7.47
CA ALA A 127 -7.22 23.59 6.68
C ALA A 127 -6.38 23.82 5.40
N GLU A 128 -5.05 23.83 5.51
CA GLU A 128 -4.15 24.14 4.39
C GLU A 128 -3.47 22.88 3.81
N GLY A 129 -3.47 21.81 4.59
CA GLY A 129 -2.83 20.54 4.30
C GLY A 129 -1.77 20.18 5.34
N THR A 130 -1.45 18.90 5.43
CA THR A 130 -0.47 18.38 6.38
C THR A 130 0.26 17.17 5.81
N ASP A 131 1.47 16.95 6.29
CA ASP A 131 2.22 15.72 6.03
C ASP A 131 1.72 14.61 6.96
N VAL A 132 1.34 13.48 6.37
CA VAL A 132 1.00 12.23 7.06
C VAL A 132 2.01 11.19 6.65
N VAL A 133 2.83 10.75 7.60
CA VAL A 133 3.83 9.69 7.39
C VAL A 133 3.17 8.33 7.60
N VAL A 134 3.16 7.51 6.55
CA VAL A 134 2.61 6.16 6.58
C VAL A 134 3.76 5.16 6.69
N PRO A 135 3.93 4.49 7.85
CA PRO A 135 4.93 3.45 7.98
C PRO A 135 4.43 2.16 7.29
N VAL A 136 5.34 1.52 6.56
CA VAL A 136 5.10 0.27 5.84
C VAL A 136 6.17 -0.74 6.19
N ARG A 137 5.73 -1.87 6.75
CA ARG A 137 6.60 -2.97 7.14
C ARG A 137 6.43 -4.11 6.16
N ILE A 138 7.53 -4.60 5.56
CA ILE A 138 7.50 -5.69 4.60
C ILE A 138 8.14 -6.93 5.20
N PHE A 139 7.39 -8.03 5.22
CA PHE A 139 7.77 -9.29 5.82
C PHE A 139 8.05 -10.38 4.78
N ASP A 140 9.00 -11.26 5.07
CA ASP A 140 9.19 -12.52 4.35
C ASP A 140 8.16 -13.60 4.79
N GLY A 141 8.21 -14.78 4.16
CA GLY A 141 7.34 -15.90 4.49
C GLY A 141 7.52 -16.50 5.91
N ARG A 142 8.55 -16.08 6.66
CA ARG A 142 8.78 -16.47 8.05
C ARG A 142 8.35 -15.37 9.03
N GLY A 143 7.81 -14.26 8.53
CA GLY A 143 7.41 -13.12 9.36
C GLY A 143 8.56 -12.20 9.78
N VAL A 144 9.74 -12.34 9.17
CA VAL A 144 10.87 -11.42 9.42
C VAL A 144 10.69 -10.16 8.59
N GLU A 145 10.81 -8.99 9.21
CA GLU A 145 10.81 -7.72 8.48
C GLU A 145 12.10 -7.60 7.67
N VAL A 146 11.95 -7.48 6.35
CA VAL A 146 13.05 -7.43 5.39
C VAL A 146 13.26 -6.04 4.80
N VAL A 147 12.20 -5.23 4.78
CA VAL A 147 12.22 -3.83 4.34
C VAL A 147 11.29 -3.03 5.23
N HIS A 148 11.75 -1.86 5.65
CA HIS A 148 10.93 -0.84 6.30
C HIS A 148 10.86 0.38 5.38
N ALA A 149 9.69 1.00 5.26
CA ALA A 149 9.53 2.22 4.47
C ALA A 149 8.60 3.21 5.17
N ASP A 150 9.05 4.45 5.30
CA ASP A 150 8.23 5.58 5.73
C ASP A 150 7.89 6.42 4.50
N ILE A 151 6.61 6.47 4.14
CA ILE A 151 6.13 7.22 2.98
C ILE A 151 5.37 8.45 3.47
N THR A 152 5.90 9.64 3.19
CA THR A 152 5.24 10.90 3.53
C THR A 152 4.20 11.22 2.46
N THR A 153 2.95 11.39 2.89
CA THR A 153 1.84 11.79 2.04
C THR A 153 1.35 13.19 2.42
N TRP A 154 1.14 14.05 1.43
CA TRP A 154 0.48 15.33 1.63
C TRP A 154 -1.01 15.15 1.58
N VAL A 155 -1.71 15.42 2.67
CA VAL A 155 -3.17 15.40 2.75
C VAL A 155 -3.67 16.83 2.80
N THR A 156 -4.64 17.18 1.95
CA THR A 156 -5.18 18.54 1.86
C THR A 156 -6.67 18.51 1.49
N PRO A 157 -7.49 19.48 1.94
CA PRO A 157 -8.87 19.62 1.50
C PRO A 157 -8.97 19.71 -0.03
N ARG A 158 -10.10 19.24 -0.58
CA ARG A 158 -10.36 19.31 -2.01
C ARG A 158 -10.71 20.70 -2.49
#